data_AF-A0A8C6HCE9-F1
#
_entry.id   AF-A0A8C6HCE9-F1
#
_cell.length_a   1.000
_cell.length_b   1.000
_cell.length_c   1.000
_cell.angle_alpha   90.00
_cell.angle_beta   90.00
_cell.angle_gamma   90.00
#
_symmetry.space_group_name_H-M   'P 1'
#
loop_
_entity.id
_entity.type
_entity.pdbx_description
1 polymer ?
#
loop_
_entity_poly.entity_id
_entity_poly.type
_entity_poly.pdbx_seq_one_letter_code
_entity_poly.pdbx_strand_id
1 'polypeptide(L)' 'MPPVLILLTLLLPLGAGEIIGGHEVMPHSCPYMAFITSDRNRSHCGGFLIQYNFMLTAAHCNTR' A
#
# COMPACT_ATOMS: atom_id res chain seq x y z
N MET A 1 -10.11 -24.97 -23.69
CA MET A 1 -10.64 -23.90 -22.81
C MET A 1 -9.60 -22.96 -22.15
N PRO A 2 -8.26 -23.15 -22.24
CA PRO A 2 -7.32 -22.14 -21.73
C PRO A 2 -7.01 -20.94 -22.66
N PRO A 3 -7.15 -20.99 -24.01
CA PRO A 3 -6.62 -19.89 -24.84
C PRO A 3 -7.48 -18.64 -24.75
N VAL A 4 -8.79 -18.78 -24.55
CA VAL A 4 -9.74 -17.68 -24.40
C VAL A 4 -9.50 -16.90 -23.10
N LEU A 5 -9.13 -17.60 -22.02
CA LEU A 5 -8.85 -16.99 -20.72
C LEU A 5 -7.55 -16.19 -20.74
N ILE A 6 -6.51 -16.71 -21.40
CA ILE A 6 -5.23 -16.02 -21.61
C ILE A 6 -5.43 -14.77 -22.47
N LEU A 7 -6.22 -14.89 -23.53
CA LEU A 7 -6.57 -13.76 -24.40
C LEU A 7 -7.31 -12.68 -23.60
N LEU A 8 -8.26 -13.06 -22.74
CA LEU A 8 -9.00 -12.13 -21.88
C LEU A 8 -8.07 -11.36 -20.93
N THR A 9 -7.09 -12.01 -20.29
CA THR A 9 -6.12 -11.33 -19.39
C THR A 9 -5.22 -10.31 -20.09
N LEU A 10 -4.95 -10.49 -21.38
CA LEU A 10 -4.10 -9.59 -22.18
C LEU A 10 -4.88 -8.36 -22.70
N LEU A 11 -6.21 -8.49 -22.84
CA LEU A 11 -7.12 -7.46 -23.35
C LEU A 11 -7.68 -6.54 -22.24
N LEU A 12 -7.54 -6.90 -20.96
CA LEU A 12 -7.82 -5.96 -19.87
C LEU A 12 -6.67 -4.94 -19.77
N PRO A 13 -6.95 -3.63 -19.64
CA PRO A 13 -5.90 -2.65 -19.42
C PRO A 13 -5.28 -2.93 -18.05
N LEU A 14 -4.04 -3.40 -18.01
CA LEU A 14 -3.27 -3.51 -16.77
C LEU A 14 -2.72 -2.14 -16.39
N GLY A 15 -3.62 -1.19 -16.15
CA GLY A 15 -3.25 0.18 -15.78
C GLY A 15 -3.17 0.32 -14.28
N ALA A 16 -1.98 0.20 -13.71
CA ALA A 16 -1.68 0.88 -12.45
C ALA A 16 -0.30 1.52 -12.56
N GLY A 17 -0.27 2.85 -12.60
CA GLY A 17 0.97 3.58 -12.41
C GLY A 17 0.89 5.05 -12.79
N GLU A 18 0.69 5.91 -11.80
CA GLU A 18 1.66 6.95 -11.44
C GLU A 18 1.34 7.49 -10.03
N ILE A 19 2.32 7.43 -9.11
CA ILE A 19 2.48 8.44 -8.05
C ILE A 19 3.91 8.94 -8.18
N ILE A 20 4.09 10.08 -8.86
CA ILE A 20 5.27 10.92 -8.75
C ILE A 20 4.77 12.35 -8.54
N GLY A 21 5.23 13.01 -7.48
CA GLY A 21 4.72 14.30 -7.00
C GLY A 21 3.34 14.25 -6.32
N GLY A 22 2.41 13.45 -6.83
CA GLY A 22 1.11 13.17 -6.21
C GLY A 22 0.26 14.42 -5.94
N HIS A 23 -0.73 14.27 -5.06
CA HIS A 23 -1.52 15.37 -4.50
C HIS A 23 -1.92 15.01 -3.07
N GLU A 24 -2.27 16.01 -2.27
CA GLU A 24 -2.74 15.79 -0.91
C GLU A 24 -4.09 15.05 -0.92
N VAL A 25 -4.18 13.98 -0.14
CA VAL A 25 -5.42 13.20 0.00
C VAL A 25 -6.43 13.96 0.86
N MET A 26 -7.72 13.77 0.61
CA MET A 26 -8.75 14.30 1.49
C MET A 26 -8.56 13.73 2.91
N PRO A 27 -8.65 14.54 3.98
CA PRO A 27 -8.51 14.07 5.35
C PRO A 27 -9.38 12.84 5.62
N HIS A 28 -8.79 11.83 6.27
CA HIS A 28 -9.44 10.57 6.64
C HIS A 28 -10.00 9.72 5.48
N SER A 29 -9.70 10.04 4.21
CA SER A 29 -10.11 9.21 3.06
C SER A 29 -9.36 7.88 2.93
N CYS A 30 -8.20 7.75 3.59
CA CYS A 30 -7.43 6.52 3.73
C CYS A 30 -7.37 6.09 5.21
N PRO A 31 -8.48 5.66 5.84
CA PRO A 31 -8.56 5.40 7.28
C PRO A 31 -7.71 4.20 7.74
N TYR A 32 -7.30 3.36 6.80
CA TYR A 32 -6.39 2.22 7.04
C TYR A 32 -4.91 2.63 6.99
N MET A 33 -4.56 3.82 6.47
CA MET A 33 -3.18 4.27 6.39
C MET A 33 -2.70 4.71 7.77
N ALA A 34 -1.50 4.28 8.15
CA ALA A 34 -0.94 4.60 9.45
C ALA A 34 0.51 5.04 9.36
N PHE A 35 0.84 6.02 10.19
CA PHE A 35 2.17 6.60 10.34
C PHE A 35 2.89 5.90 11.50
N ILE A 36 4.09 5.41 11.21
CA ILE A 36 4.89 4.61 12.14
C ILE A 36 6.14 5.40 12.53
N THR A 37 6.33 5.60 13.82
CA THR A 37 7.52 6.24 14.40
C THR A 37 8.33 5.24 15.21
N SER A 38 9.64 5.15 14.94
CA SER A 38 10.56 4.34 15.75
C SER A 38 11.46 5.23 16.60
N ASP A 39 11.34 5.12 17.92
CA ASP A 39 12.13 5.91 18.87
C ASP A 39 13.61 5.55 18.84
N ARG A 40 13.94 4.29 18.54
CA ARG A 40 15.33 3.81 18.50
C ARG A 40 16.12 4.34 17.33
N ASN A 41 15.49 4.43 16.16
CA ASN A 41 16.19 4.72 14.91
C ASN A 41 15.77 6.06 14.27
N ARG A 42 14.92 6.85 14.95
CA ARG A 42 14.33 8.10 14.45
C ARG A 42 13.82 7.99 13.00
N SER A 43 13.32 6.82 12.65
CA SER A 43 12.86 6.50 11.30
C SER A 43 11.34 6.59 11.25
N HIS A 44 10.85 7.13 10.13
CA HIS A 44 9.44 7.20 9.82
C HIS A 44 9.10 6.18 8.73
N CYS A 45 8.02 5.43 8.96
CA CYS A 45 7.51 4.44 8.03
C CYS A 45 5.99 4.59 7.86
N GLY A 46 5.47 3.94 6.82
CA GLY A 46 4.03 3.76 6.63
C GLY A 46 3.58 2.34 6.96
N GLY A 47 2.29 2.15 7.15
CA GLY A 47 1.66 0.84 7.25
C GLY A 47 0.16 0.90 6.99
N PHE A 48 -0.46 -0.28 6.98
CA PHE A 48 -1.87 -0.49 6.67
C PHE A 48 -2.54 -1.30 7.78
N LEU A 49 -3.63 -0.80 8.36
CA LEU A 49 -4.49 -1.57 9.25
C LEU A 49 -5.28 -2.60 8.43
N ILE A 50 -4.90 -3.87 8.54
CA ILE A 50 -5.54 -4.98 7.79
C ILE A 50 -6.62 -5.69 8.63
N GLN A 51 -6.58 -5.53 9.95
CA GLN A 51 -7.60 -5.99 10.91
C GLN A 51 -7.49 -5.17 12.20
N TYR A 52 -8.51 -5.20 13.07
CA TYR A 52 -8.62 -4.38 14.28
C TYR A 52 -7.33 -4.20 15.10
N ASN A 53 -6.51 -5.25 15.23
CA ASN A 53 -5.23 -5.20 15.95
C ASN A 53 -4.02 -5.66 15.12
N PHE A 54 -4.14 -5.72 13.80
CA PHE A 54 -3.07 -6.20 12.92
C PHE A 54 -2.77 -5.17 11.83
N MET A 55 -1.49 -4.81 11.75
CA MET A 55 -0.96 -3.88 10.76
C MET A 55 0.05 -4.58 9.86
N LEU A 56 -0.02 -4.28 8.57
CA LEU A 56 0.99 -4.66 7.59
C LEU A 56 1.95 -3.48 7.34
N THR A 57 3.26 -3.74 7.37
CA THR A 57 4.30 -2.75 7.06
C THR A 57 5.51 -3.45 6.39
N ALA A 58 6.46 -2.67 5.89
CA ALA A 58 7.68 -3.20 5.31
C ALA A 58 8.59 -3.83 6.38
N ALA A 59 9.25 -4.95 6.06
CA ALA A 59 10.07 -5.69 7.03
C ALA A 59 11.24 -4.87 7.62
N HIS A 60 11.77 -3.89 6.88
CA HIS A 60 12.87 -3.04 7.36
C HIS A 60 12.39 -1.92 8.29
N CYS A 61 11.08 -1.66 8.37
CA CYS A 61 10.49 -0.71 9.31
C CYS A 61 10.52 -1.31 10.71
N ASN A 62 11.72 -1.30 11.31
CA ASN A 62 11.94 -1.87 12.63
C ASN A 62 11.29 -0.99 13.70
N THR A 63 10.11 -1.41 14.15
CA THR A 63 9.32 -0.77 15.19
C THR A 63 9.61 -1.27 16.59
N ARG A 64 10.66 -2.10 16.77
CA ARG A 64 11.09 -2.62 18.07
C ARG A 64 12.12 -1.74 18.77
#